data_AF-A0A528HCS0-F1
#
_entry.id   AF-A0A528HCS0-F1
#
_cell.length_a   1.000
_cell.length_b   1.000
_cell.length_c   1.000
_cell.angle_alpha   90.00
_cell.angle_beta   90.00
_cell.angle_gamma   90.00
#
_symmetry.space_group_name_H-M   'P 1'
#
loop_
_entity.id
_entity.type
_entity.pdbx_description
1 polymer ?
#
loop_
_entity_poly.entity_id
_entity_poly.type
_entity_poly.pdbx_seq_one_letter_code
_entity_poly.pdbx_strand_id
1 'polypeptide(L)'
;MAAMANELRFKTARDLFMACPAVSRDMVALPTEQPSIEFCRALLAGRVPEEAITFCAYLLPERAAVWWAHECLSHLTVLLDSRDQELLAVVRDWVSEPDSPHHRPDASQAAAM
;
A
#
# COMPACT_ATOMS: atom_id res chain seq x y z
N MET A 1 1.27 -17.12 5.30
CA MET A 1 1.11 -15.83 4.59
C MET A 1 -0.11 -15.78 3.62
N ALA A 2 -1.09 -16.70 3.70
CA ALA A 2 -2.20 -16.77 2.73
C ALA A 2 -3.51 -16.06 3.18
N ALA A 3 -3.54 -15.44 4.37
CA ALA A 3 -4.78 -14.91 4.97
C ALA A 3 -5.00 -13.39 4.78
N MET A 4 -4.07 -12.66 4.15
CA MET A 4 -4.09 -11.19 4.14
C MET A 4 -4.90 -10.55 3.00
N ALA A 5 -5.35 -11.33 2.01
CA ALA A 5 -5.89 -10.81 0.75
C ALA A 5 -7.39 -11.03 0.53
N ASN A 6 -8.12 -11.64 1.48
CA ASN A 6 -9.44 -12.18 1.14
C ASN A 6 -10.60 -11.18 1.15
N GLU A 7 -10.42 -9.96 1.71
CA GLU A 7 -11.50 -8.96 1.75
C GLU A 7 -10.98 -7.58 1.35
N LEU A 8 -11.34 -7.14 0.13
CA LEU A 8 -11.14 -5.76 -0.28
C LEU A 8 -12.07 -4.85 0.51
N ARG A 9 -11.55 -3.72 1.02
CA ARG A 9 -12.33 -2.77 1.84
C ARG A 9 -13.49 -2.13 1.07
N PHE A 10 -13.35 -2.03 -0.24
CA PHE A 10 -14.27 -1.31 -1.12
C PHE A 10 -14.58 -2.13 -2.36
N LYS A 11 -15.87 -2.19 -2.74
CA LYS A 11 -16.34 -2.98 -3.89
C LYS A 11 -16.05 -2.28 -5.21
N THR A 12 -16.21 -0.96 -5.25
CA THR A 12 -15.97 -0.13 -6.43
C THR A 12 -14.92 0.96 -6.16
N ALA A 13 -14.36 1.52 -7.24
CA ALA A 13 -13.48 2.70 -7.13
C ALA A 13 -14.22 3.91 -6.56
N ARG A 14 -15.50 4.10 -6.93
CA ARG A 14 -16.36 5.14 -6.34
C ARG A 14 -16.44 5.03 -4.82
N ASP A 15 -16.68 3.83 -4.28
CA ASP A 15 -16.77 3.61 -2.84
C ASP A 15 -15.49 4.04 -2.11
N LEU A 16 -14.33 3.68 -2.68
CA LEU A 16 -13.02 4.06 -2.13
C LEU A 16 -12.83 5.57 -2.13
N PHE A 17 -13.08 6.25 -3.25
CA PHE A 17 -12.88 7.71 -3.35
C PHE A 17 -13.83 8.49 -2.43
N MET A 18 -15.05 7.99 -2.22
CA MET A 18 -16.00 8.58 -1.28
C MET A 18 -15.56 8.41 0.18
N ALA A 19 -15.04 7.23 0.53
CA ALA A 19 -14.57 6.93 1.88
C ALA A 19 -13.20 7.57 2.20
N CYS A 20 -12.35 7.72 1.18
CA CYS A 20 -10.98 8.22 1.30
C CYS A 20 -10.71 9.36 0.30
N PRO A 21 -11.26 10.57 0.50
CA PRO A 21 -11.10 11.69 -0.45
C PRO A 21 -9.65 12.14 -0.69
N ALA A 22 -8.72 11.73 0.20
CA ALA A 22 -7.29 11.97 0.05
C ALA A 22 -6.70 11.38 -1.24
N VAL A 23 -7.25 10.27 -1.73
CA VAL A 23 -6.79 9.61 -2.97
C VAL A 23 -6.80 10.56 -4.17
N SER A 24 -7.76 11.48 -4.25
CA SER A 24 -7.87 12.47 -5.33
C SER A 24 -6.75 13.52 -5.33
N ARG A 25 -5.93 13.58 -4.27
CA ARG A 25 -4.72 14.42 -4.22
C ARG A 25 -3.47 13.65 -4.65
N ASP A 26 -3.50 12.32 -4.55
CA ASP A 26 -2.34 11.45 -4.77
C ASP A 26 -2.36 10.78 -6.16
N MET A 27 -3.49 10.85 -6.85
CA MET A 27 -3.65 10.38 -8.23
C MET A 27 -4.67 11.23 -9.01
N VAL A 28 -4.56 11.20 -10.33
CA VAL A 28 -5.36 11.98 -11.29
C VAL A 28 -6.56 11.20 -11.81
N ALA A 29 -6.48 9.86 -11.90
CA ALA A 29 -7.62 9.09 -12.42
C ALA A 29 -8.89 9.29 -11.59
N LEU A 30 -10.00 9.49 -12.29
CA LEU A 30 -11.29 9.79 -11.68
C LEU A 30 -11.98 8.49 -11.23
N PRO A 31 -12.77 8.55 -10.13
CA PRO A 31 -13.51 7.39 -9.68
C PRO A 31 -14.55 6.97 -10.72
N THR A 32 -14.66 5.65 -10.92
CA THR A 32 -15.69 5.03 -11.75
C THR A 32 -16.52 4.07 -10.91
N GLU A 33 -17.64 3.61 -11.47
CA GLU A 33 -18.47 2.57 -10.87
C GLU A 33 -17.88 1.16 -11.08
N GLN A 34 -16.67 1.05 -11.65
CA GLN A 34 -16.04 -0.25 -11.91
C GLN A 34 -15.68 -0.96 -10.61
N PRO A 35 -15.74 -2.31 -10.59
CA PRO A 35 -15.20 -3.10 -9.49
C PRO A 35 -13.74 -2.75 -9.21
N SER A 36 -13.34 -2.68 -7.94
CA SER A 36 -12.00 -2.20 -7.53
C SER A 36 -10.85 -2.95 -8.22
N ILE A 37 -10.97 -4.27 -8.41
CA ILE A 37 -9.94 -5.06 -9.11
C ILE A 37 -9.87 -4.71 -10.60
N GLU A 38 -11.01 -4.46 -11.24
CA GLU A 38 -11.07 -4.08 -12.65
C GLU A 38 -10.51 -2.67 -12.86
N PHE A 39 -10.85 -1.74 -11.95
CA PHE A 39 -10.29 -0.39 -11.95
C PHE A 39 -8.76 -0.43 -11.78
N CYS A 40 -8.25 -1.20 -10.81
CA CYS A 40 -6.81 -1.39 -10.62
C CYS A 40 -6.13 -1.95 -11.88
N ARG A 41 -6.72 -2.96 -12.53
CA ARG A 41 -6.23 -3.48 -13.82
C ARG A 41 -6.23 -2.44 -14.93
N ALA A 42 -7.26 -1.58 -14.98
CA ALA A 42 -7.33 -0.50 -15.96
C ALA A 42 -6.24 0.56 -15.72
N LEU A 43 -5.94 0.89 -14.46
CA LEU A 43 -4.81 1.76 -14.11
C LEU A 43 -3.47 1.16 -14.55
N LEU A 44 -3.24 -0.14 -14.28
CA LEU A 44 -2.02 -0.85 -14.70
C LEU A 44 -1.84 -0.86 -16.23
N ALA A 45 -2.93 -0.96 -16.99
CA ALA A 45 -2.90 -0.91 -18.45
C ALA A 45 -2.94 0.52 -19.02
N GLY A 46 -3.04 1.53 -18.15
CA GLY A 46 -3.20 2.93 -18.50
C GLY A 46 -1.88 3.63 -18.81
N ARG A 47 -1.94 4.97 -18.86
CA ARG A 47 -0.75 5.80 -19.13
C ARG A 47 0.16 5.98 -17.92
N VAL A 48 -0.38 5.78 -16.72
CA VAL A 48 0.32 5.99 -15.44
C VAL A 48 0.10 4.75 -14.57
N PRO A 49 0.82 3.65 -14.84
CA PRO A 49 0.66 2.40 -14.10
C PRO A 49 0.95 2.55 -12.60
N GLU A 50 1.72 3.56 -12.20
CA GLU A 50 2.01 3.91 -10.81
C GLU A 50 0.75 4.27 -10.02
N GLU A 51 -0.30 4.79 -10.67
CA GLU A 51 -1.57 5.07 -10.00
C GLU A 51 -2.24 3.80 -9.48
N ALA A 52 -1.95 2.63 -10.06
CA ALA A 52 -2.41 1.36 -9.52
C ALA A 52 -1.77 1.05 -8.16
N ILE A 53 -0.50 1.41 -7.96
CA ILE A 53 0.20 1.26 -6.67
C ILE A 53 -0.47 2.16 -5.64
N THR A 54 -0.70 3.43 -5.98
CA THR A 54 -1.41 4.40 -5.13
C THR A 54 -2.81 3.90 -4.76
N PHE A 55 -3.59 3.46 -5.75
CA PHE A 55 -4.95 2.94 -5.52
C PHE A 55 -4.95 1.71 -4.60
N CYS A 56 -4.03 0.76 -4.81
CA CYS A 56 -3.88 -0.42 -3.95
C CYS A 56 -3.57 -0.06 -2.50
N ALA A 57 -2.77 0.99 -2.25
CA ALA A 57 -2.44 1.44 -0.90
C ALA A 57 -3.69 1.89 -0.11
N TYR A 58 -4.69 2.47 -0.79
CA TYR A 58 -5.98 2.84 -0.19
C TYR A 58 -6.97 1.66 -0.11
N LEU A 59 -6.91 0.73 -1.07
CA LEU A 59 -7.85 -0.38 -1.17
C LEU A 59 -7.64 -1.46 -0.11
N LEU A 60 -6.37 -1.70 0.23
CA LEU A 60 -5.97 -2.79 1.12
C LEU A 60 -6.18 -2.43 2.61
N PRO A 61 -6.47 -3.42 3.48
CA PRO A 61 -6.31 -3.26 4.92
C PRO A 61 -4.89 -2.82 5.28
N GLU A 62 -4.73 -2.08 6.38
CA GLU A 62 -3.46 -1.43 6.77
C GLU A 62 -2.24 -2.35 6.67
N ARG A 63 -2.31 -3.55 7.28
CA ARG A 63 -1.22 -4.53 7.22
C ARG A 63 -0.89 -4.98 5.79
N ALA A 64 -1.92 -5.19 4.97
CA ALA A 64 -1.74 -5.60 3.58
C ALA A 64 -1.21 -4.44 2.72
N ALA A 65 -1.60 -3.19 3.00
CA ALA A 65 -1.10 -1.99 2.33
C ALA A 65 0.39 -1.76 2.64
N VAL A 66 0.80 -1.91 3.90
CA VAL A 66 2.20 -1.81 4.32
C VAL A 66 3.05 -2.92 3.70
N TRP A 67 2.55 -4.17 3.69
CA TRP A 67 3.24 -5.26 3.01
C TRP A 67 3.35 -5.01 1.49
N TRP A 68 2.29 -4.51 0.85
CA TRP A 68 2.32 -4.14 -0.55
C TRP A 68 3.39 -3.09 -0.85
N ALA A 69 3.50 -2.05 -0.02
CA ALA A 69 4.55 -1.04 -0.14
C ALA A 69 5.95 -1.63 0.04
N HIS A 70 6.14 -2.52 1.03
CA HIS A 70 7.39 -3.25 1.22
C HIS A 70 7.78 -4.03 -0.04
N GLU A 71 6.85 -4.76 -0.65
CA GLU A 71 7.12 -5.51 -1.87
C GLU A 71 7.45 -4.58 -3.04
N CYS A 72 6.76 -3.46 -3.21
CA CYS A 72 7.11 -2.48 -4.25
C CYS A 72 8.55 -1.95 -4.09
N LEU A 73 8.96 -1.64 -2.85
CA LEU A 73 10.28 -1.08 -2.55
C LEU A 73 11.40 -2.13 -2.59
N SER A 74 11.11 -3.39 -2.25
CA SER A 74 12.11 -4.48 -2.28
C SER A 74 12.62 -4.78 -3.70
N HIS A 75 11.88 -4.38 -4.73
CA HIS A 75 12.31 -4.44 -6.13
C HIS A 75 13.14 -3.23 -6.58
N LEU A 76 13.28 -2.20 -5.75
CA LEU A 76 13.99 -0.95 -6.05
C LEU A 76 15.30 -0.78 -5.25
N THR A 77 15.89 -1.88 -4.78
CA THR A 77 17.06 -1.89 -3.87
C THR A 77 18.26 -1.06 -4.32
N VAL A 78 18.47 -0.89 -5.63
CA VAL A 78 19.56 -0.04 -6.16
C VAL A 78 19.37 1.45 -5.87
N LEU A 79 18.14 1.87 -5.58
CA LEU A 79 17.77 3.25 -5.25
C LEU A 79 17.71 3.50 -3.74
N LEU A 80 17.85 2.44 -2.93
CA LEU A 80 17.66 2.48 -1.48
C LEU A 80 19.02 2.44 -0.78
N ASP A 81 19.24 3.35 0.15
CA ASP A 81 20.46 3.38 0.95
C ASP A 81 20.42 2.33 2.08
N SER A 82 21.49 2.26 2.87
CA SER A 82 21.57 1.29 3.97
C SER A 82 20.47 1.49 5.03
N ARG A 83 20.04 2.74 5.24
CA ARG A 83 19.01 3.08 6.23
C ARG A 83 17.62 2.67 5.74
N ASP A 84 17.34 2.88 4.46
CA ASP A 84 16.11 2.41 3.82
C ASP A 84 15.99 0.88 3.92
N GLN A 85 17.10 0.17 3.72
CA GLN A 85 17.15 -1.29 3.83
C GLN A 85 16.91 -1.78 5.25
N GLU A 86 17.44 -1.08 6.27
CA GLU A 86 17.15 -1.34 7.68
C GLU A 86 15.66 -1.15 7.98
N LEU A 87 15.05 -0.07 7.47
CA LEU A 87 13.62 0.19 7.64
C LEU A 87 12.77 -0.91 6.99
N LEU A 88 13.11 -1.35 5.77
CA LEU A 88 12.40 -2.46 5.12
C LEU A 88 12.46 -3.75 5.95
N ALA A 89 13.61 -4.04 6.58
CA ALA A 89 13.74 -5.19 7.47
C ALA A 89 12.80 -5.09 8.68
N VAL A 90 12.74 -3.92 9.33
CA VAL A 90 11.81 -3.66 10.45
C VAL A 90 10.35 -3.84 10.02
N VAL A 91 9.99 -3.32 8.84
CA VAL A 91 8.63 -3.43 8.29
C VAL A 91 8.26 -4.89 8.02
N ARG A 92 9.16 -5.67 7.42
CA ARG A 92 8.95 -7.11 7.17
C ARG A 92 8.68 -7.87 8.47
N ASP A 93 9.45 -7.57 9.52
CA ASP A 93 9.32 -8.24 10.81
C ASP A 93 7.99 -7.83 11.47
N TRP A 94 7.59 -6.55 11.42
CA TRP A 94 6.29 -6.07 11.90
C TRP A 94 5.10 -6.72 11.18
N VAL A 95 5.14 -6.85 9.86
CA VAL A 95 4.05 -7.51 9.09
C VAL A 95 3.88 -8.97 9.53
N SER A 96 4.97 -9.63 9.92
CA SER A 96 4.99 -11.03 10.36
C SER A 96 4.42 -11.21 11.77
N GLU A 97 4.73 -10.29 12.70
CA GLU A 97 4.29 -10.33 14.10
C GLU A 97 3.76 -8.95 14.57
N PRO A 98 2.57 -8.52 14.13
CA PRO A 98 2.08 -7.16 14.39
C PRO A 98 1.72 -6.89 15.85
N ASP A 99 1.43 -7.93 16.63
CA ASP A 99 1.07 -7.83 18.06
C ASP A 99 2.29 -7.92 19.00
N SER A 100 3.50 -8.09 18.46
CA SER A 100 4.71 -8.10 19.28
C SER A 100 4.94 -6.70 19.86
N PRO A 101 5.11 -6.58 21.19
CA PRO A 101 5.19 -5.28 21.89
C PRO A 101 6.39 -4.41 21.48
N HIS A 102 7.30 -4.94 20.67
CA HIS A 102 8.53 -4.29 20.23
C HIS A 102 8.35 -3.36 19.02
N HIS A 103 7.31 -3.51 18.20
CA HIS A 103 7.31 -2.86 16.88
C HIS A 103 6.59 -1.50 16.80
N ARG A 104 5.70 -1.19 17.76
CA ARG A 104 4.89 0.04 17.72
C ARG A 104 5.69 1.35 17.91
N PRO A 105 6.79 1.40 18.69
CA PRO A 105 7.65 2.59 18.75
C PRO A 105 8.56 2.70 17.51
N ASP A 106 9.16 1.58 17.08
CA ASP A 106 10.33 1.55 16.19
C ASP A 106 10.03 2.06 14.77
N ALA A 107 8.90 1.67 14.17
CA ALA A 107 8.55 2.09 12.81
C ALA A 107 8.29 3.61 12.71
N SER A 108 7.65 4.19 13.73
CA SER A 108 7.39 5.64 13.78
C SER A 108 8.65 6.46 14.05
N GLN A 109 9.59 5.90 14.81
CA GLN A 109 10.84 6.56 15.19
C GLN A 109 11.87 6.52 14.05
N ALA A 110 11.94 5.41 13.31
CA ALA A 110 12.79 5.28 12.13
C ALA A 110 12.40 6.27 11.01
N ALA A 111 11.11 6.61 10.89
CA ALA A 111 10.59 7.60 9.95
C ALA A 111 10.80 9.07 10.38
N ALA A 112 11.10 9.33 11.66
CA ALA A 112 11.15 10.68 12.24
C ALA A 112 12.58 11.21 12.53
N MET A 113 13.62 10.41 12.28
CA MET A 113 15.04 10.78 12.41
C MET A 113 15.70 10.96 11.05
#